data_AF-A0A932B9Q7-F1
#
_entry.id   AF-A0A932B9Q7-F1
#
_cell.length_a   1.000
_cell.length_b   1.000
_cell.length_c   1.000
_cell.angle_alpha   90.00
_cell.angle_beta   90.00
_cell.angle_gamma   90.00
#
_symmetry.space_group_name_H-M   'P 1'
#
loop_
_entity.id
_entity.type
_entity.pdbx_description
1 polymer ?
#
loop_
_entity_poly.entity_id
_entity_poly.type
_entity_poly.pdbx_seq_one_letter_code
_entity_poly.pdbx_strand_id
1 'polypeptide(L)'
;MDMRYPNSKISATLIFSCVCLSAQADQFYLIASLNCNTPKSELVVSFRGFWNEAGEAAIASQSSEEFDPRKLVAFHRDSSGKYSIRTETVNKSCLLDGKDYIVEFSPLMATGFHPEGFCAARIGAKAVILSNGVTVAMAGVDACAEEGMVTRTITLGMVFKTPCSPRWFEGPSRGTIAS
;
A
#
# COMPACT_ATOMS: atom_id res chain seq x y z
N MET A 1 16.87 81.16 -27.76
CA MET A 1 16.73 80.00 -28.65
C MET A 1 16.94 78.75 -27.82
N ASP A 2 15.83 78.18 -27.38
CA ASP A 2 15.72 76.85 -26.80
C ASP A 2 16.23 75.78 -27.75
N MET A 3 16.92 74.76 -27.24
CA MET A 3 16.74 73.39 -27.75
C MET A 3 17.08 72.34 -26.70
N ARG A 4 16.07 71.51 -26.43
CA ARG A 4 15.96 70.43 -25.45
C ARG A 4 16.77 69.21 -25.91
N TYR A 5 17.43 68.53 -24.96
CA TYR A 5 18.03 67.21 -25.18
C TYR A 5 16.99 66.10 -24.90
N PRO A 6 16.75 65.14 -25.82
CA PRO A 6 15.80 64.06 -25.59
C PRO A 6 16.44 62.87 -24.84
N ASN A 7 15.80 62.57 -23.71
CA ASN A 7 15.33 61.26 -23.25
C ASN A 7 16.01 59.94 -23.71
N SER A 8 16.56 59.28 -22.70
CA SER A 8 16.30 57.88 -22.32
C SER A 8 16.63 56.77 -23.33
N LYS A 9 17.86 56.25 -23.26
CA LYS A 9 18.16 54.87 -23.64
C LYS A 9 17.98 53.98 -22.41
N ILE A 10 16.75 53.58 -22.14
CA ILE A 10 16.44 52.57 -21.11
C ILE A 10 16.92 51.22 -21.66
N SER A 11 17.93 50.65 -21.01
CA SER A 11 18.37 49.27 -21.23
C SER A 11 17.21 48.32 -20.94
N ALA A 12 16.62 47.74 -21.98
CA ALA A 12 15.70 46.64 -21.86
C ALA A 12 16.49 45.35 -21.62
N THR A 13 17.04 45.19 -20.41
CA THR A 13 17.54 43.89 -19.93
C THR A 13 16.31 43.03 -19.68
N LEU A 14 15.98 42.22 -20.69
CA LEU A 14 14.92 41.23 -20.66
C LEU A 14 15.37 40.14 -19.66
N ILE A 15 14.97 40.32 -18.40
CA ILE A 15 15.12 39.31 -17.35
C ILE A 15 14.25 38.14 -17.77
N PHE A 16 14.85 37.19 -18.47
CA PHE A 16 14.29 35.88 -18.76
C PHE A 16 14.24 35.14 -17.42
N SER A 17 13.20 35.42 -16.65
CA SER A 17 12.82 34.64 -15.47
C SER A 17 12.46 33.24 -15.94
N CYS A 18 13.50 32.44 -16.16
CA CYS A 18 13.41 31.01 -16.33
C CYS A 18 12.90 30.48 -15.00
N VAL A 19 11.58 30.43 -14.87
CA VAL A 19 10.92 29.70 -13.79
C VAL A 19 11.24 28.24 -14.07
N CYS A 20 12.37 27.78 -13.55
CA CYS A 20 12.66 26.36 -13.45
C CYS A 20 11.58 25.78 -12.54
N LEU A 21 10.46 25.37 -13.14
CA LEU A 21 9.55 24.42 -12.54
C LEU A 21 10.43 23.22 -12.22
N SER A 22 10.84 23.12 -10.96
CA SER A 22 11.57 21.98 -10.44
C SER A 22 10.75 20.76 -10.81
N ALA A 23 11.26 19.97 -11.75
CA ALA A 23 10.74 18.65 -12.07
C ALA A 23 10.92 17.82 -10.80
N GLN A 24 9.91 17.84 -9.93
CA GLN A 24 9.88 16.98 -8.77
C GLN A 24 9.74 15.57 -9.32
N ALA A 25 10.73 14.72 -9.03
CA ALA A 25 10.63 13.34 -9.41
C ALA A 25 9.43 12.72 -8.70
N ASP A 26 8.63 11.98 -9.45
CA ASP A 26 7.38 11.44 -8.92
C ASP A 26 7.64 10.56 -7.69
N GLN A 27 7.09 10.99 -6.55
CA GLN A 27 7.22 10.31 -5.29
C GLN A 27 6.04 9.36 -5.09
N PHE A 28 6.34 8.11 -4.77
CA PHE A 28 5.33 7.10 -4.49
C PHE A 28 5.15 6.92 -2.98
N TYR A 29 3.90 6.76 -2.58
CA TYR A 29 3.45 6.58 -1.21
C TYR A 29 2.61 5.32 -1.13
N LEU A 30 2.87 4.45 -0.17
CA LEU A 30 2.09 3.25 0.06
C LEU A 30 1.46 3.31 1.45
N ILE A 31 0.16 3.05 1.53
CA ILE A 31 -0.56 2.91 2.79
C ILE A 31 -1.05 1.48 2.89
N ALA A 32 -0.65 0.79 3.95
CA ALA A 32 -1.16 -0.53 4.26
C ALA A 32 -2.13 -0.45 5.44
N SER A 33 -3.17 -1.27 5.41
CA SER A 33 -4.21 -1.30 6.44
C SER A 33 -4.68 -2.70 6.75
N LEU A 34 -5.20 -2.87 7.96
CA LEU A 34 -5.89 -4.07 8.41
C LEU A 34 -7.28 -3.67 8.87
N ASN A 35 -8.31 -4.31 8.32
CA ASN A 35 -9.67 -4.23 8.82
C ASN A 35 -10.11 -5.64 9.30
N CYS A 36 -10.43 -5.73 10.58
CA CYS A 36 -10.93 -6.93 11.22
C CYS A 36 -12.46 -6.81 11.39
N ASN A 37 -13.23 -7.39 10.48
CA ASN A 37 -14.68 -7.33 10.49
C ASN A 37 -15.27 -8.60 11.12
N THR A 38 -15.33 -8.61 12.46
CA THR A 38 -15.88 -9.73 13.24
C THR A 38 -17.33 -10.09 12.86
N PRO A 39 -18.27 -9.13 12.67
CA PRO A 39 -19.64 -9.47 12.27
C PRO A 39 -19.75 -10.23 10.94
N LYS A 40 -18.83 -10.01 10.01
CA LYS A 40 -18.78 -10.74 8.72
C LYS A 40 -17.79 -11.89 8.72
N SER A 41 -17.07 -12.11 9.83
CA SER A 41 -15.93 -13.02 9.92
C SER A 41 -14.92 -12.82 8.78
N GLU A 42 -14.54 -11.55 8.56
CA GLU A 42 -13.63 -11.16 7.49
C GLU A 42 -12.40 -10.45 8.04
N LEU A 43 -11.21 -10.89 7.61
CA LEU A 43 -9.95 -10.16 7.80
C LEU A 43 -9.53 -9.63 6.45
N VAL A 44 -9.43 -8.32 6.34
CA VAL A 44 -9.12 -7.61 5.11
C VAL A 44 -7.81 -6.86 5.28
N VAL A 45 -6.77 -7.30 4.55
CA VAL A 45 -5.52 -6.52 4.42
C VAL A 45 -5.59 -5.76 3.11
N SER A 46 -5.40 -4.44 3.15
CA SER A 46 -5.38 -3.60 1.95
C SER A 46 -4.06 -2.84 1.81
N PHE A 47 -3.61 -2.68 0.57
CA PHE A 47 -2.49 -1.82 0.21
C PHE A 47 -2.98 -0.79 -0.79
N ARG A 48 -2.73 0.50 -0.55
CA ARG A 48 -3.13 1.60 -1.45
C ARG A 48 -1.92 2.43 -1.83
N GLY A 49 -1.59 2.45 -3.11
CA GLY A 49 -0.51 3.27 -3.68
C GLY A 49 -1.00 4.63 -4.15
N PHE A 50 -0.24 5.69 -3.88
CA PHE A 50 -0.54 7.07 -4.26
C PHE A 50 0.72 7.76 -4.77
N TRP A 51 0.55 8.75 -5.66
CA TRP A 51 1.63 9.54 -6.22
C TRP A 51 1.58 10.97 -5.70
N ASN A 52 2.75 11.57 -5.48
CA ASN A 52 2.95 13.00 -5.24
C ASN A 52 2.00 13.57 -4.16
N GLU A 53 1.28 14.64 -4.49
CA GLU A 53 0.41 15.37 -3.57
C GLU A 53 -0.72 14.49 -3.03
N ALA A 54 -1.22 13.54 -3.82
CA ALA A 54 -2.23 12.60 -3.36
C ALA A 54 -1.68 11.66 -2.28
N GLY A 55 -0.40 11.29 -2.38
CA GLY A 55 0.29 10.50 -1.38
C GLY A 55 0.59 11.28 -0.10
N GLU A 56 0.98 12.54 -0.23
CA GLU A 56 1.13 13.44 0.92
C GLU A 56 -0.19 13.62 1.67
N ALA A 57 -1.29 13.85 0.95
CA ALA A 57 -2.62 13.96 1.53
C ALA A 57 -3.07 12.65 2.21
N ALA A 58 -2.77 11.49 1.60
CA ALA A 58 -3.08 10.18 2.17
C ALA A 58 -2.29 9.92 3.48
N ILE A 59 -1.02 10.33 3.56
CA ILE A 59 -0.23 10.24 4.79
C ILE A 59 -0.76 11.19 5.87
N ALA A 60 -1.13 12.41 5.49
CA ALA A 60 -1.65 13.40 6.44
C ALA A 60 -3.02 13.01 7.03
N SER A 61 -3.82 12.26 6.28
CA SER A 61 -5.16 11.78 6.68
C SER A 61 -5.18 10.32 7.15
N GLN A 62 -4.01 9.72 7.37
CA GLN A 62 -3.85 8.33 7.79
C GLN A 62 -4.59 8.03 9.10
N SER A 63 -5.38 6.95 9.11
CA SER A 63 -6.04 6.46 10.33
C SER A 63 -5.08 5.69 11.25
N SER A 64 -5.50 5.40 12.48
CA SER A 64 -4.72 4.57 13.43
C SER A 64 -4.57 3.09 13.02
N GLU A 65 -5.40 2.62 12.09
CA GLU A 65 -5.38 1.25 11.55
C GLU A 65 -4.54 1.13 10.27
N GLU A 66 -4.12 2.28 9.75
CA GLU A 66 -3.28 2.43 8.58
C GLU A 66 -1.84 2.72 9.01
N PHE A 67 -0.88 2.29 8.20
CA PHE A 67 0.51 2.61 8.43
C PHE A 67 1.27 2.84 7.11
N ASP A 68 2.29 3.67 7.21
CA ASP A 68 3.24 3.97 6.13
C ASP A 68 4.45 3.04 6.27
N PRO A 69 4.68 2.11 5.33
CA PRO A 69 5.81 1.18 5.34
C PRO A 69 7.17 1.86 5.39
N ARG A 70 7.28 3.11 4.94
CA ARG A 70 8.53 3.88 5.01
C ARG A 70 8.94 4.17 6.45
N LYS A 71 7.99 4.29 7.37
CA LYS A 71 8.27 4.47 8.81
C LYS A 71 8.88 3.22 9.44
N LEU A 72 8.81 2.07 8.75
CA LEU A 72 9.39 0.81 9.20
C LEU A 72 10.83 0.61 8.71
N VAL A 73 11.39 1.59 8.01
CA VAL A 73 12.76 1.52 7.49
C VAL A 73 13.54 2.72 7.99
N ALA A 74 14.70 2.46 8.60
CA ALA A 74 15.67 3.48 8.97
C ALA A 74 16.96 3.29 8.17
N PHE A 75 17.46 4.38 7.60
CA PHE A 75 18.71 4.41 6.87
C PHE A 75 19.77 5.11 7.71
N HIS A 76 20.91 4.45 7.88
CA HIS A 76 22.06 5.04 8.56
C HIS A 76 23.24 5.04 7.60
N ARG A 77 23.78 6.24 7.34
CA ARG A 77 25.02 6.42 6.60
C ARG A 77 26.15 6.59 7.58
N ASP A 78 27.17 5.75 7.48
CA ASP A 78 28.37 5.90 8.30
C ASP A 78 29.32 6.97 7.72
N SER A 79 30.41 7.24 8.44
CA SER A 79 31.41 8.22 8.04
C SER A 79 32.19 7.85 6.77
N SER A 80 32.20 6.57 6.37
CA SER A 80 32.77 6.09 5.11
C SER A 80 31.82 6.26 3.91
N GLY A 81 30.61 6.73 4.18
CA GLY A 81 29.57 6.91 3.18
C GLY A 81 28.78 5.65 2.87
N LYS A 82 28.98 4.55 3.62
CA LYS A 82 28.26 3.29 3.44
C LYS A 82 26.91 3.34 4.14
N TYR A 83 25.89 2.80 3.48
CA TYR A 83 24.54 2.69 4.01
C TYR A 83 24.33 1.38 4.75
N SER A 84 23.65 1.45 5.88
CA SER A 84 23.03 0.33 6.58
C SER A 84 21.53 0.58 6.70
N ILE A 85 20.76 -0.50 6.61
CA ILE A 85 19.31 -0.49 6.61
C ILE A 85 18.84 -1.27 7.83
N ARG A 86 17.99 -0.65 8.63
CA ARG A 86 17.23 -1.33 9.70
C ARG A 86 15.77 -1.35 9.30
N THR A 87 15.17 -2.53 9.36
CA THR A 87 13.74 -2.73 9.10
C THR A 87 13.03 -3.20 10.35
N GLU A 88 11.79 -2.76 10.52
CA GLU A 88 10.91 -3.16 11.61
C GLU A 88 9.67 -3.87 11.07
N THR A 89 9.10 -4.76 11.87
CA THR A 89 7.84 -5.44 11.57
C THR A 89 6.78 -4.96 12.55
N VAL A 90 5.59 -4.63 12.04
CA VAL A 90 4.43 -4.29 12.85
C VAL A 90 3.51 -5.48 12.91
N ASN A 91 3.18 -5.91 14.12
CA ASN A 91 2.26 -7.01 14.35
C ASN A 91 0.90 -6.45 14.76
N LYS A 92 -0.16 -6.95 14.12
CA LYS A 92 -1.54 -6.66 14.47
C LYS A 92 -2.28 -7.97 14.69
N SER A 93 -3.17 -8.01 15.66
CA SER A 93 -4.01 -9.18 15.95
C SER A 93 -5.44 -8.94 15.47
N CYS A 94 -6.08 -9.98 14.96
CA CYS A 94 -7.48 -9.99 14.59
C CYS A 94 -8.13 -11.29 15.07
N LEU A 95 -9.23 -11.18 15.83
CA LEU A 95 -10.00 -12.31 16.32
C LEU A 95 -11.22 -12.50 15.41
N LEU A 96 -11.29 -13.64 14.72
CA LEU A 96 -12.42 -14.02 13.87
C LEU A 96 -12.99 -15.37 14.32
N ASP A 97 -14.28 -15.40 14.67
CA ASP A 97 -14.99 -16.59 15.16
C ASP A 97 -14.20 -17.41 16.19
N GLY A 98 -13.55 -16.73 17.14
CA GLY A 98 -12.77 -17.37 18.20
C GLY A 98 -11.39 -17.89 17.77
N LYS A 99 -10.94 -17.59 16.55
CA LYS A 99 -9.57 -17.87 16.09
C LYS A 99 -8.75 -16.58 16.06
N ASP A 100 -7.57 -16.64 16.67
CA ASP A 100 -6.59 -15.56 16.61
C ASP A 100 -5.78 -15.63 15.32
N TYR A 101 -5.74 -14.48 14.63
CA TYR A 101 -4.89 -14.24 13.48
C TYR A 101 -3.88 -13.16 13.84
N ILE A 102 -2.62 -13.38 13.49
CA ILE A 102 -1.56 -12.38 13.58
C ILE A 102 -1.23 -11.94 12.17
N VAL A 103 -1.29 -10.64 11.92
CA VAL A 103 -0.89 -10.01 10.67
C VAL A 103 0.43 -9.29 10.90
N GLU A 104 1.48 -9.79 10.27
CA GLU A 104 2.81 -9.21 10.29
C GLU A 104 2.99 -8.34 9.06
N PHE A 105 3.19 -7.06 9.28
CA PHE A 105 3.49 -6.10 8.24
C PHE A 105 4.98 -5.75 8.24
N SER A 106 5.63 -5.91 7.09
CA SER A 106 7.04 -5.61 6.91
C SER A 106 7.26 -4.75 5.67
N PRO A 107 8.29 -3.89 5.65
CA PRO A 107 8.66 -3.16 4.44
C PRO A 107 9.15 -4.12 3.37
N LEU A 108 8.80 -3.86 2.11
CA LEU A 108 9.29 -4.61 0.95
C LEU A 108 10.18 -3.70 0.12
N MET A 109 11.45 -4.07 -0.03
CA MET A 109 12.42 -3.33 -0.85
C MET A 109 12.68 -4.10 -2.14
N ALA A 110 12.77 -3.39 -3.27
CA ALA A 110 13.09 -3.97 -4.56
C ALA A 110 14.52 -4.54 -4.59
N THR A 111 14.74 -5.51 -5.48
CA THR A 111 16.10 -6.03 -5.73
C THR A 111 17.00 -4.91 -6.26
N GLY A 112 18.16 -4.70 -5.64
CA GLY A 112 19.05 -3.59 -6.00
C GLY A 112 18.64 -2.24 -5.38
N PHE A 113 17.81 -2.25 -4.33
CA PHE A 113 17.46 -1.07 -3.54
C PHE A 113 18.69 -0.22 -3.19
N HIS A 114 18.59 1.09 -3.40
CA HIS A 114 19.58 2.07 -2.97
C HIS A 114 18.84 3.31 -2.45
N PRO A 115 19.15 3.78 -1.22
CA PRO A 115 18.38 4.86 -0.57
C PRO A 115 18.46 6.20 -1.32
N GLU A 116 19.46 6.38 -2.18
CA GLU A 116 19.62 7.58 -3.01
C GLU A 116 19.05 7.43 -4.45
N GLY A 117 18.48 6.28 -4.84
CA GLY A 117 18.04 6.02 -6.22
C GLY A 117 16.55 6.33 -6.47
N PHE A 118 16.19 6.84 -7.65
CA PHE A 118 14.81 7.29 -7.96
C PHE A 118 13.72 6.21 -7.82
N CYS A 119 13.86 5.06 -8.48
CA CYS A 119 12.96 3.92 -8.24
C CYS A 119 13.44 3.09 -7.06
N ALA A 120 14.75 2.86 -6.96
CA ALA A 120 15.36 1.98 -5.98
C ALA A 120 15.29 2.49 -4.53
N ALA A 121 14.75 3.69 -4.26
CA ALA A 121 14.50 4.19 -2.91
C ALA A 121 13.03 4.01 -2.46
N ARG A 122 12.13 3.53 -3.33
CA ARG A 122 10.73 3.33 -2.97
C ARG A 122 10.58 2.12 -2.05
N ILE A 123 9.73 2.25 -1.05
CA ILE A 123 9.45 1.20 -0.06
C ILE A 123 8.03 0.68 -0.28
N GLY A 124 7.95 -0.58 -0.67
CA GLY A 124 6.73 -1.36 -0.71
C GLY A 124 6.35 -1.92 0.65
N ALA A 125 5.38 -2.83 0.66
CA ALA A 125 4.93 -3.50 1.87
C ALA A 125 4.62 -4.97 1.60
N LYS A 126 4.79 -5.79 2.63
CA LYS A 126 4.38 -7.18 2.67
C LYS A 126 3.56 -7.42 3.93
N ALA A 127 2.49 -8.17 3.79
CA ALA A 127 1.71 -8.72 4.89
C ALA A 127 1.80 -10.24 4.88
N VAL A 128 2.03 -10.82 6.06
CA VAL A 128 1.95 -12.26 6.30
C VAL A 128 0.87 -12.48 7.35
N ILE A 129 -0.10 -13.33 7.05
CA ILE A 129 -1.16 -13.68 7.97
C ILE A 129 -0.87 -15.06 8.55
N LEU A 130 -0.80 -15.13 9.87
CA LEU A 130 -0.51 -16.30 10.65
C LEU A 130 -1.75 -16.73 11.43
N SER A 131 -1.98 -18.03 11.54
CA SER A 131 -2.93 -18.63 12.47
C SER A 131 -2.24 -19.78 13.18
N ASN A 132 -2.23 -19.77 14.52
CA ASN A 132 -1.49 -20.75 15.33
C ASN A 132 -0.01 -20.90 14.93
N GLY A 133 0.64 -19.79 14.56
CA GLY A 133 2.04 -19.77 14.11
C GLY A 133 2.29 -20.26 12.69
N VAL A 134 1.25 -20.63 11.93
CA VAL A 134 1.35 -21.10 10.55
C VAL A 134 0.89 -20.00 9.59
N THR A 135 1.66 -19.73 8.55
CA THR A 135 1.27 -18.80 7.48
C THR A 135 0.08 -19.35 6.70
N VAL A 136 -1.04 -18.64 6.75
CA VAL A 136 -2.27 -19.00 6.03
C VAL A 136 -2.48 -18.17 4.77
N ALA A 137 -1.89 -16.97 4.70
CA ALA A 137 -1.91 -16.11 3.52
C ALA A 137 -0.73 -15.13 3.55
N MET A 138 -0.34 -14.65 2.37
CA MET A 138 0.61 -13.55 2.24
C MET A 138 0.31 -12.72 0.99
N ALA A 139 0.57 -11.43 1.04
CA ALA A 139 0.60 -10.58 -0.14
C ALA A 139 1.56 -9.42 0.07
N GLY A 140 1.91 -8.75 -1.01
CA GLY A 140 2.69 -7.55 -0.96
C GLY A 140 2.54 -6.72 -2.22
N VAL A 141 3.05 -5.51 -2.12
CA VAL A 141 3.12 -4.51 -3.19
C VAL A 141 4.56 -4.03 -3.24
N ASP A 142 5.22 -4.25 -4.38
CA ASP A 142 6.54 -3.72 -4.65
C ASP A 142 6.39 -2.34 -5.29
N ALA A 143 6.81 -1.29 -4.57
CA ALA A 143 6.65 0.08 -5.03
C ALA A 143 7.42 0.43 -6.33
N CYS A 144 8.34 -0.43 -6.78
CA CYS A 144 9.03 -0.26 -8.06
C CYS A 144 8.29 -0.91 -9.23
N ALA A 145 7.48 -1.94 -8.99
CA ALA A 145 6.86 -2.76 -10.05
C ALA A 145 5.46 -2.28 -10.44
N GLU A 146 4.86 -1.40 -9.65
CA GLU A 146 3.47 -1.01 -9.81
C GLU A 146 3.32 0.32 -10.56
N GLU A 147 2.42 0.33 -11.54
CA GLU A 147 2.02 1.54 -12.27
C GLU A 147 0.70 2.08 -11.71
N GLY A 148 0.66 3.35 -11.32
CA GLY A 148 -0.57 4.03 -10.89
C GLY A 148 -1.04 3.71 -9.46
N MET A 149 -2.34 3.91 -9.21
CA MET A 149 -2.97 3.65 -7.91
C MET A 149 -3.28 2.16 -7.79
N VAL A 150 -2.58 1.47 -6.91
CA VAL A 150 -2.77 0.03 -6.70
C VAL A 150 -3.53 -0.21 -5.42
N THR A 151 -4.67 -0.90 -5.54
CA THR A 151 -5.39 -1.49 -4.40
C THR A 151 -5.24 -3.00 -4.46
N ARG A 152 -4.48 -3.59 -3.54
CA ARG A 152 -4.46 -5.06 -3.36
C ARG A 152 -5.12 -5.42 -2.05
N THR A 153 -6.00 -6.41 -2.10
CA THR A 153 -6.76 -6.85 -0.94
C THR A 153 -6.64 -8.35 -0.75
N ILE A 154 -6.27 -8.77 0.46
CA ILE A 154 -6.46 -10.15 0.91
C ILE A 154 -7.69 -10.16 1.78
N THR A 155 -8.69 -10.97 1.42
CA THR A 155 -9.84 -11.24 2.27
C THR A 155 -9.76 -12.69 2.74
N LEU A 156 -9.60 -12.89 4.03
CA LEU A 156 -9.86 -14.18 4.67
C LEU A 156 -11.28 -14.13 5.22
N GLY A 157 -12.20 -14.85 4.58
CA GLY A 157 -13.52 -15.12 5.10
C GLY A 157 -13.68 -16.60 5.39
N MET A 158 -14.40 -16.96 6.44
CA MET A 158 -14.92 -18.32 6.52
C MET A 158 -15.98 -18.47 5.43
N VAL A 159 -15.68 -19.27 4.41
CA VAL A 159 -16.74 -19.81 3.56
C VAL A 159 -17.56 -20.69 4.48
N PHE A 160 -18.68 -20.15 4.99
CA PHE A 160 -19.76 -20.98 5.48
C PHE A 160 -20.16 -21.84 4.28
N LYS A 161 -19.57 -23.03 4.18
CA LYS A 161 -20.21 -24.12 3.46
C LYS A 161 -21.53 -24.26 4.19
N THR A 162 -22.58 -23.69 3.63
CA THR A 162 -23.95 -24.08 3.96
C THR A 162 -23.90 -25.59 3.99
N PRO A 163 -24.22 -26.25 5.13
CA PRO A 163 -24.27 -27.70 5.14
C PRO A 163 -25.19 -28.05 3.99
N CYS A 164 -24.67 -28.75 2.98
CA CYS A 164 -25.50 -29.33 1.94
C CYS A 164 -26.51 -30.17 2.70
N SER A 165 -27.74 -29.64 2.85
CA SER A 165 -28.84 -30.40 3.39
C SER A 165 -28.92 -31.64 2.52
N PRO A 166 -28.79 -32.86 3.07
CA PRO A 166 -28.95 -34.05 2.28
C PRO A 166 -30.35 -33.99 1.69
N ARG A 167 -30.41 -33.72 0.38
CA ARG A 167 -31.64 -33.81 -0.39
C ARG A 167 -31.96 -35.30 -0.40
N TRP A 168 -32.77 -35.73 0.56
CA TRP A 168 -33.34 -37.07 0.58
C TRP A 168 -34.00 -37.27 -0.78
N PHE A 169 -33.43 -38.18 -1.56
CA PHE A 169 -34.05 -38.68 -2.77
C PHE A 169 -35.33 -39.39 -2.34
N GLU A 170 -36.47 -38.72 -2.43
CA GLU A 170 -37.77 -39.38 -2.45
C GLU A 170 -37.80 -40.24 -3.72
N GLY A 171 -37.51 -41.54 -3.55
CA GLY A 171 -37.63 -42.51 -4.63
C GLY A 171 -39.11 -42.65 -5.05
N PRO A 172 -39.38 -42.89 -6.34
CA PRO A 172 -40.75 -43.06 -6.81
C PRO A 172 -41.36 -44.33 -6.19
N SER A 173 -42.48 -44.14 -5.50
CA SER A 173 -43.37 -45.20 -5.01
C SER A 173 -43.76 -46.13 -6.15
N ARG A 174 -43.43 -47.42 -6.01
CA ARG A 174 -43.89 -48.49 -6.93
C ARG A 174 -45.42 -48.51 -6.97
N GLY A 175 -45.97 -48.28 -8.16
CA GLY A 175 -47.37 -48.53 -8.45
C GLY A 175 -47.66 -50.02 -8.44
N THR A 176 -48.60 -50.41 -7.59
CA THR A 176 -49.34 -51.67 -7.66
C THR A 176 -50.25 -51.63 -8.88
N ILE A 177 -50.17 -52.63 -9.76
CA ILE A 177 -51.31 -52.99 -10.61
C ILE A 177 -51.56 -54.47 -10.39
N ALA A 178 -52.76 -54.73 -9.89
CA ALA A 178 -53.35 -56.03 -9.70
C ALA A 178 -54.18 -56.41 -10.94
N SER A 179 -54.33 -57.73 -11.11
CA SER A 179 -55.27 -58.48 -11.96
C SER A 179 -54.94 -58.59 -13.44
#